data_AF-A0A7X2TQX7-F1
#
_entry.id   AF-A0A7X2TQX7-F1
#
_cell.length_a   1.000
_cell.length_b   1.000
_cell.length_c   1.000
_cell.angle_alpha   90.00
_cell.angle_beta   90.00
_cell.angle_gamma   90.00
#
_symmetry.space_group_name_H-M   'P 1'
#
loop_
_entity.id
_entity.type
_entity.pdbx_description
1 polymer ?
#
loop_
_entity_poly.entity_id
_entity_poly.type
_entity_poly.pdbx_seq_one_letter_code
_entity_poly.pdbx_strand_id
1 'polypeptide(L)'
;MRYPSFATLEDASWYAYSDSPIQTSPFYKPGLYDPVVIQREESPDNLWHLFANTWVGIEHYTSQSGFDYRVQHVVLLRGHSPFIFKEGGTYYLLYETHDRDYFQMKMKGNRLSISRINMISSTDLKLWSKPKVLLTALDVPYASDFSEPRLSRPQLVMWEGKYRLYFGASHRVLYDTKQKCTQYLSFAESDTIEGPYVPLQKPLMATDPDSEYCNLALGSVKIIPCAQGFAAIQCPFFYDKEEKRSRSLMLLLTSEDGIKFEQKRVIMPPVKSGWASRYITSCDAIYRAEEKAWYCYFSANGIDEDLKFIHFRESLGLLIGNQR
;
A
#
# COMPACT_ATOMS: atom_id res chain seq x y z
N MET A 1 -16.52 13.92 13.83
CA MET A 1 -15.69 14.56 12.79
C MET A 1 -15.41 13.53 11.71
N ARG A 2 -15.53 13.89 10.42
CA ARG A 2 -15.37 12.92 9.31
C ARG A 2 -13.92 12.46 9.13
N TYR A 3 -12.94 13.28 9.52
CA TYR A 3 -11.52 13.00 9.39
C TYR A 3 -10.76 13.30 10.68
N PRO A 4 -9.68 12.54 11.01
CA PRO A 4 -8.77 12.86 12.11
C PRO A 4 -8.00 14.16 11.83
N SER A 5 -7.46 14.80 12.85
CA SER A 5 -6.58 15.97 12.68
C SER A 5 -5.11 15.54 12.52
N PHE A 6 -4.24 16.40 12.00
CA PHE A 6 -2.79 16.10 11.96
C PHE A 6 -2.22 15.76 13.35
N ALA A 7 -2.64 16.48 14.39
CA ALA A 7 -2.20 16.26 15.76
C ALA A 7 -2.41 14.81 16.21
N THR A 8 -3.48 14.13 15.75
CA THR A 8 -3.71 12.74 16.16
C THR A 8 -2.62 11.79 15.71
N LEU A 9 -1.91 12.09 14.61
CA LEU A 9 -0.79 11.31 14.06
C LEU A 9 0.56 11.83 14.57
N GLU A 10 0.73 13.15 14.58
CA GLU A 10 1.99 13.79 14.94
C GLU A 10 2.34 13.56 16.43
N ASP A 11 1.33 13.58 17.31
CA ASP A 11 1.51 13.38 18.75
C ASP A 11 1.47 11.90 19.16
N ALA A 12 1.18 10.98 18.22
CA ALA A 12 1.09 9.57 18.52
C ALA A 12 2.46 8.98 18.92
N SER A 13 2.43 8.19 19.99
CA SER A 13 3.53 7.33 20.41
C SER A 13 3.34 5.96 19.77
N TRP A 14 4.22 5.63 18.81
CA TRP A 14 4.14 4.41 18.00
C TRP A 14 4.96 3.28 18.62
N TYR A 15 4.38 2.08 18.68
CA TYR A 15 5.04 0.87 19.13
C TYR A 15 4.57 -0.34 18.34
N ALA A 16 5.45 -1.33 18.17
CA ALA A 16 5.06 -2.61 17.59
C ALA A 16 4.14 -3.36 18.55
N TYR A 17 3.03 -3.89 18.04
CA TYR A 17 2.11 -4.71 18.82
C TYR A 17 2.77 -6.03 19.27
N SER A 18 3.63 -6.58 18.42
CA SER A 18 4.31 -7.86 18.64
C SER A 18 5.66 -7.86 17.93
N ASP A 19 6.63 -8.60 18.48
CA ASP A 19 7.91 -8.89 17.82
C ASP A 19 7.76 -9.89 16.66
N SER A 20 6.62 -10.60 16.60
CA SER A 20 6.26 -11.55 15.55
C SER A 20 5.22 -10.96 14.58
N PRO A 21 5.16 -11.41 13.32
CA PRO A 21 4.11 -10.98 12.40
C PRO A 21 2.73 -11.39 12.92
N ILE A 22 1.73 -10.53 12.73
CA ILE A 22 0.32 -10.82 13.06
C ILE A 22 -0.33 -11.75 12.03
N GLN A 23 0.19 -11.77 10.80
CA GLN A 23 -0.29 -12.64 9.75
C GLN A 23 0.85 -13.01 8.81
N THR A 24 0.91 -14.30 8.46
CA THR A 24 1.88 -14.83 7.52
C THR A 24 1.17 -15.69 6.46
N SER A 25 1.75 -15.83 5.27
CA SER A 25 1.28 -16.80 4.25
C SER A 25 1.95 -18.15 4.44
N PRO A 26 1.30 -19.30 4.15
CA PRO A 26 1.93 -20.62 4.24
C PRO A 26 3.28 -20.69 3.50
N PHE A 27 4.19 -21.57 3.91
CA PHE A 27 5.56 -21.63 3.36
C PHE A 27 5.64 -21.77 1.82
N TYR A 28 4.64 -22.43 1.19
CA TYR A 28 4.56 -22.61 -0.26
C TYR A 28 3.95 -21.40 -1.00
N LYS A 29 3.51 -20.37 -0.27
CA LYS A 29 3.07 -19.07 -0.78
C LYS A 29 3.97 -17.98 -0.20
N PRO A 30 5.14 -17.71 -0.81
CA PRO A 30 6.06 -16.71 -0.27
C PRO A 30 5.47 -15.30 -0.46
N GLY A 31 4.82 -14.81 0.59
CA GLY A 31 4.58 -13.40 0.82
C GLY A 31 3.12 -12.97 0.86
N LEU A 32 2.86 -12.10 1.85
CA LEU A 32 1.63 -11.37 2.06
C LEU A 32 1.95 -9.87 2.05
N TYR A 33 1.45 -9.16 1.05
CA TYR A 33 1.87 -7.81 0.70
C TYR A 33 0.69 -6.84 0.74
N ASP A 34 0.99 -5.54 0.91
CA ASP A 34 0.05 -4.44 0.70
C ASP A 34 -1.29 -4.63 1.42
N PRO A 35 -1.30 -4.67 2.77
CA PRO A 35 -2.52 -4.84 3.52
C PRO A 35 -3.44 -3.63 3.34
N VAL A 36 -4.74 -3.87 3.30
CA VAL A 36 -5.79 -2.85 3.50
C VAL A 36 -6.84 -3.39 4.44
N VAL A 37 -7.30 -2.56 5.38
CA VAL A 37 -8.15 -2.96 6.49
C VAL A 37 -9.45 -2.15 6.51
N ILE A 38 -10.54 -2.84 6.85
CA ILE A 38 -11.83 -2.24 7.18
C ILE A 38 -12.11 -2.57 8.65
N GLN A 39 -12.36 -1.54 9.45
CA GLN A 39 -12.73 -1.71 10.86
C GLN A 39 -14.14 -2.28 11.00
N ARG A 40 -14.40 -2.90 12.15
CA ARG A 40 -15.67 -3.57 12.45
C ARG A 40 -16.89 -2.65 12.31
N GLU A 41 -16.77 -1.39 12.72
CA GLU A 41 -17.85 -0.42 12.68
C GLU A 41 -18.19 0.02 11.24
N GLU A 42 -17.27 -0.24 10.31
CA GLU A 42 -17.41 0.09 8.89
C GLU A 42 -17.75 -1.12 8.03
N SER A 43 -17.82 -2.34 8.58
CA SER A 43 -18.08 -3.55 7.82
C SER A 43 -19.56 -3.96 7.87
N PRO A 44 -20.04 -4.79 6.91
CA PRO A 44 -21.44 -5.20 6.87
C PRO A 44 -21.81 -6.24 7.95
N ASP A 45 -20.83 -6.89 8.59
CA ASP A 45 -21.03 -7.99 9.54
C ASP A 45 -20.39 -7.74 10.92
N ASN A 46 -19.90 -6.52 11.18
CA ASN A 46 -19.21 -6.13 12.42
C ASN A 46 -17.92 -6.92 12.70
N LEU A 47 -17.28 -7.46 11.67
CA LEU A 47 -15.93 -8.02 11.76
C LEU A 47 -14.90 -7.05 11.19
N TRP A 48 -13.66 -7.22 11.59
CA TRP A 48 -12.52 -6.64 10.89
C TRP A 48 -12.30 -7.38 9.59
N HIS A 49 -12.10 -6.65 8.48
CA HIS A 49 -11.73 -7.25 7.20
C HIS A 49 -10.32 -6.80 6.83
N LEU A 50 -9.50 -7.71 6.33
CA LEU A 50 -8.19 -7.40 5.78
C LEU A 50 -8.10 -8.00 4.38
N PHE A 51 -7.64 -7.21 3.42
CA PHE A 51 -7.28 -7.68 2.09
C PHE A 51 -5.80 -7.48 1.91
N ALA A 52 -5.13 -8.49 1.36
CA ALA A 52 -3.71 -8.41 1.06
C ALA A 52 -3.45 -9.24 -0.19
N ASN A 53 -2.47 -8.84 -1.00
CA ASN A 53 -2.10 -9.67 -2.14
C ASN A 53 -1.07 -10.72 -1.74
N THR A 54 -1.16 -11.87 -2.38
CA THR A 54 -0.14 -12.91 -2.43
C THR A 54 0.37 -13.00 -3.86
N TRP A 55 1.25 -13.96 -4.15
CA TRP A 55 1.62 -14.26 -5.54
C TRP A 55 0.46 -14.84 -6.37
N VAL A 56 -0.60 -15.37 -5.73
CA VAL A 56 -1.80 -15.90 -6.40
C VAL A 56 -2.75 -14.78 -6.81
N GLY A 57 -2.89 -13.76 -5.96
CA GLY A 57 -3.84 -12.67 -6.13
C GLY A 57 -4.24 -12.06 -4.80
N ILE A 58 -5.35 -11.33 -4.77
CA ILE A 58 -5.88 -10.70 -3.56
C ILE A 58 -6.65 -11.73 -2.74
N GLU A 59 -6.25 -11.92 -1.49
CA GLU A 59 -6.90 -12.76 -0.51
C GLU A 59 -7.64 -11.90 0.52
N HIS A 60 -8.80 -12.40 0.97
CA HIS A 60 -9.63 -11.76 1.99
C HIS A 60 -9.54 -12.53 3.31
N TYR A 61 -9.40 -11.78 4.39
CA TYR A 61 -9.27 -12.25 5.75
C TYR A 61 -10.28 -11.54 6.65
N THR A 62 -10.70 -12.20 7.73
CA THR A 62 -11.59 -11.61 8.75
C THR A 62 -11.06 -11.83 10.17
N SER A 63 -11.32 -10.89 11.06
CA SER A 63 -10.99 -11.01 12.48
C SER A 63 -12.11 -10.47 13.37
N GLN A 64 -12.27 -11.04 14.57
CA GLN A 64 -13.13 -10.45 15.61
C GLN A 64 -12.40 -9.34 16.40
N SER A 65 -11.08 -9.43 16.48
CA SER A 65 -10.24 -8.60 17.35
C SER A 65 -9.43 -7.55 16.59
N GLY A 66 -9.19 -7.76 15.30
CA GLY A 66 -8.27 -6.95 14.50
C GLY A 66 -6.81 -7.38 14.65
N PHE A 67 -6.54 -8.45 15.40
CA PHE A 67 -5.19 -8.99 15.62
C PHE A 67 -5.02 -10.39 15.02
N ASP A 68 -6.04 -11.25 15.16
CA ASP A 68 -5.99 -12.63 14.69
C ASP A 68 -6.90 -12.82 13.47
N TYR A 69 -6.29 -12.97 12.29
CA TYR A 69 -7.01 -13.04 11.03
C TYR A 69 -7.18 -14.48 10.54
N ARG A 70 -8.37 -14.76 9.98
CA ARG A 70 -8.67 -16.04 9.32
C ARG A 70 -8.88 -15.82 7.85
N VAL A 71 -8.22 -16.62 7.02
CA VAL A 71 -8.39 -16.63 5.56
C VAL A 71 -9.85 -17.01 5.25
N GLN A 72 -10.47 -16.26 4.33
CA GLN A 72 -11.79 -16.56 3.79
C GLN A 72 -11.68 -17.18 2.40
N HIS A 73 -11.24 -16.38 1.42
CA HIS A 73 -11.17 -16.79 0.02
C HIS A 73 -10.22 -15.88 -0.78
N VAL A 74 -9.92 -16.28 -2.02
CA VAL A 74 -9.26 -15.43 -3.01
C VAL A 74 -10.33 -14.58 -3.70
N VAL A 75 -10.23 -13.26 -3.59
CA VAL A 75 -11.16 -12.29 -4.19
C VAL A 75 -10.90 -12.14 -5.68
N LEU A 76 -9.62 -11.99 -6.05
CA LEU A 76 -9.19 -11.77 -7.42
C LEU A 76 -7.88 -12.49 -7.68
N LEU A 77 -7.83 -13.31 -8.73
CA LEU A 77 -6.59 -13.86 -9.24
C LEU A 77 -5.75 -12.76 -9.89
N ARG A 78 -4.44 -12.74 -9.60
CA ARG A 78 -3.46 -11.79 -10.16
C ARG A 78 -3.76 -10.29 -9.93
N GLY A 79 -4.66 -9.97 -9.02
CA GLY A 79 -4.75 -8.63 -8.47
C GLY A 79 -3.61 -8.39 -7.49
N HIS A 80 -3.09 -7.16 -7.46
CA HIS A 80 -2.05 -6.74 -6.53
C HIS A 80 -2.41 -5.40 -5.87
N SER A 81 -1.76 -5.10 -4.75
CA SER A 81 -1.89 -3.85 -3.99
C SER A 81 -3.35 -3.39 -3.81
N PRO A 82 -4.19 -4.16 -3.10
CA PRO A 82 -5.59 -3.83 -2.89
C PRO A 82 -5.77 -2.51 -2.14
N PHE A 83 -6.84 -1.79 -2.45
CA PHE A 83 -7.33 -0.66 -1.67
C PHE A 83 -8.85 -0.62 -1.66
N ILE A 84 -9.46 -0.33 -0.50
CA ILE A 84 -10.91 -0.23 -0.37
C ILE A 84 -11.31 1.23 -0.16
N PHE A 85 -12.23 1.70 -0.99
CA PHE A 85 -12.97 2.94 -0.79
C PHE A 85 -14.44 2.62 -0.48
N LYS A 86 -15.06 3.30 0.49
CA LYS A 86 -16.46 3.09 0.86
C LYS A 86 -17.27 4.36 0.61
N GLU A 87 -18.37 4.23 -0.13
CA GLU A 87 -19.31 5.33 -0.38
C GLU A 87 -20.73 4.79 -0.57
N GLY A 88 -21.72 5.44 0.06
CA GLY A 88 -23.13 5.08 -0.13
C GLY A 88 -23.48 3.62 0.22
N GLY A 89 -22.77 3.01 1.18
CA GLY A 89 -22.94 1.58 1.52
C GLY A 89 -22.29 0.61 0.54
N THR A 90 -21.63 1.10 -0.51
CA THR A 90 -20.87 0.30 -1.47
C THR A 90 -19.38 0.36 -1.14
N TYR A 91 -18.72 -0.78 -1.24
CA TYR A 91 -17.28 -0.94 -1.14
C TYR A 91 -16.71 -1.08 -2.54
N TYR A 92 -15.68 -0.30 -2.86
CA TYR A 92 -14.97 -0.31 -4.12
C TYR A 92 -13.55 -0.82 -3.85
N LEU A 93 -13.22 -2.00 -4.35
CA LEU A 93 -11.87 -2.54 -4.32
C LEU A 93 -11.12 -2.11 -5.57
N LEU A 94 -10.14 -1.24 -5.38
CA LEU A 94 -9.17 -0.85 -6.37
C LEU A 94 -7.95 -1.76 -6.28
N TYR A 95 -7.36 -2.08 -7.42
CA TYR A 95 -6.20 -2.97 -7.50
C TYR A 95 -5.42 -2.77 -8.79
N GLU A 96 -4.13 -3.11 -8.77
CA GLU A 96 -3.30 -3.13 -9.97
C GLU A 96 -3.37 -4.50 -10.68
N THR A 97 -3.27 -4.50 -12.00
CA THR A 97 -2.97 -5.70 -12.79
C THR A 97 -1.79 -5.43 -13.72
N HIS A 98 -1.01 -6.48 -13.97
CA HIS A 98 0.08 -6.47 -14.95
C HIS A 98 -0.14 -7.66 -15.88
N ASP A 99 -0.80 -7.45 -17.02
CA ASP A 99 -1.27 -8.52 -17.89
C ASP A 99 -0.12 -9.40 -18.39
N ARG A 100 0.11 -10.54 -17.73
CA ARG A 100 0.76 -11.72 -18.33
C ARG A 100 -0.25 -12.84 -18.30
N ASP A 101 -1.08 -12.87 -19.33
CA ASP A 101 -2.02 -13.97 -19.49
C ASP A 101 -1.25 -15.27 -19.79
N TYR A 102 -1.15 -16.14 -18.78
CA TYR A 102 -0.32 -17.36 -18.79
C TYR A 102 -0.71 -18.36 -19.88
N PHE A 103 -2.00 -18.42 -20.24
CA PHE A 103 -2.49 -19.27 -21.33
C PHE A 103 -2.10 -18.73 -22.71
N GLN A 104 -1.92 -17.42 -22.79
CA GLN A 104 -1.66 -16.68 -23.98
C GLN A 104 -0.15 -16.69 -24.34
N MET A 105 0.72 -16.98 -23.36
CA MET A 105 2.18 -17.05 -23.43
C MET A 105 2.77 -17.89 -24.59
N LYS A 106 1.99 -18.75 -25.25
CA LYS A 106 2.42 -19.54 -26.42
C LYS A 106 2.42 -18.78 -27.76
N MET A 107 1.80 -17.62 -27.87
CA MET A 107 1.83 -16.82 -29.11
C MET A 107 2.99 -15.81 -29.07
N LYS A 108 4.04 -16.06 -29.85
CA LYS A 108 5.17 -15.13 -30.08
C LYS A 108 4.71 -13.96 -30.93
N GLY A 109 4.82 -12.74 -30.39
CA GLY A 109 4.62 -11.49 -31.13
C GLY A 109 3.95 -10.44 -30.24
N ASN A 110 4.73 -9.47 -29.75
CA ASN A 110 4.31 -8.25 -29.04
C ASN A 110 3.15 -8.39 -28.03
N ARG A 111 3.48 -8.80 -26.80
CA ARG A 111 2.62 -8.56 -25.63
C ARG A 111 3.25 -7.52 -24.71
N LEU A 112 2.93 -6.25 -24.94
CA LEU A 112 3.11 -5.24 -23.91
C LEU A 112 2.12 -5.58 -22.78
N SER A 113 2.67 -6.02 -21.65
CA SER A 113 1.93 -6.21 -20.40
C SER A 113 1.59 -4.82 -19.88
N ILE A 114 0.46 -4.26 -20.29
CA ILE A 114 0.08 -2.91 -19.89
C ILE A 114 -0.39 -2.98 -18.44
N SER A 115 0.29 -2.25 -17.56
CA SER A 115 -0.13 -2.09 -16.17
C SER A 115 -1.40 -1.24 -16.12
N ARG A 116 -2.39 -1.67 -15.32
CA ARG A 116 -3.67 -0.98 -15.16
C ARG A 116 -4.07 -0.89 -13.70
N ILE A 117 -4.81 0.16 -13.36
CA ILE A 117 -5.59 0.25 -12.14
C ILE A 117 -7.04 -0.10 -12.49
N ASN A 118 -7.60 -1.08 -11.80
CA ASN A 118 -8.96 -1.56 -11.98
C ASN A 118 -9.77 -1.34 -10.70
N MET A 119 -11.09 -1.40 -10.85
CA MET A 119 -12.05 -1.32 -9.75
C MET A 119 -13.13 -2.38 -9.89
N ILE A 120 -13.49 -3.01 -8.78
CA ILE A 120 -14.70 -3.82 -8.62
C ILE A 120 -15.47 -3.31 -7.40
N SER A 121 -16.79 -3.48 -7.39
CA SER A 121 -17.66 -3.03 -6.30
C SER A 121 -18.40 -4.18 -5.64
N SER A 122 -18.71 -4.02 -4.36
CA SER A 122 -19.47 -4.97 -3.54
C SER A 122 -20.29 -4.23 -2.49
N THR A 123 -21.42 -4.80 -2.07
CA THR A 123 -22.20 -4.31 -0.92
C THR A 123 -22.02 -5.19 0.32
N ASP A 124 -21.38 -6.34 0.18
CA ASP A 124 -21.26 -7.37 1.24
C ASP A 124 -19.83 -7.90 1.45
N LEU A 125 -18.86 -7.38 0.69
CA LEU A 125 -17.44 -7.79 0.65
C LEU A 125 -17.20 -9.23 0.17
N LYS A 126 -18.23 -9.90 -0.36
CA LYS A 126 -18.18 -11.30 -0.81
C LYS A 126 -18.43 -11.42 -2.30
N LEU A 127 -19.49 -10.78 -2.78
CA LEU A 127 -19.86 -10.76 -4.18
C LEU A 127 -19.36 -9.47 -4.82
N TRP A 128 -18.59 -9.61 -5.88
CA TRP A 128 -17.92 -8.50 -6.55
C TRP A 128 -18.41 -8.34 -7.99
N SER A 129 -18.51 -7.09 -8.42
CA SER A 129 -18.88 -6.73 -9.79
C SER A 129 -17.85 -7.17 -10.82
N LYS A 130 -18.17 -6.99 -12.10
CA LYS A 130 -17.17 -7.09 -13.17
C LYS A 130 -16.12 -5.96 -13.03
N PRO A 131 -14.84 -6.23 -13.33
CA PRO A 131 -13.79 -5.22 -13.32
C PRO A 131 -14.05 -4.07 -14.30
N LYS A 132 -13.79 -2.85 -13.85
CA LYS A 132 -13.72 -1.64 -14.66
C LYS A 132 -12.30 -1.07 -14.60
N VAL A 133 -11.71 -0.77 -15.77
CA VAL A 133 -10.39 -0.11 -15.85
C VAL A 133 -10.58 1.38 -15.53
N LEU A 134 -9.81 1.90 -14.58
CA LEU A 134 -9.85 3.32 -14.20
C LEU A 134 -8.73 4.13 -14.86
N LEU A 135 -7.52 3.56 -14.93
CA LEU A 135 -6.33 4.22 -15.46
C LEU A 135 -5.36 3.19 -16.03
N THR A 136 -4.69 3.54 -17.13
CA THR A 136 -3.64 2.70 -17.72
C THR A 136 -2.28 3.39 -17.64
N ALA A 137 -1.20 2.60 -17.59
CA ALA A 137 0.15 3.16 -17.59
C ALA A 137 0.49 3.94 -18.88
N LEU A 138 -0.27 3.75 -19.95
CA LEU A 138 -0.10 4.52 -21.20
C LEU A 138 -0.57 5.97 -21.07
N ASP A 139 -1.49 6.23 -20.12
CA ASP A 139 -2.02 7.57 -19.87
C ASP A 139 -1.07 8.42 -19.01
N VAL A 140 0.00 7.82 -18.47
CA VAL A 140 0.93 8.43 -17.50
C VAL A 140 2.33 8.57 -18.13
N PRO A 141 2.75 9.78 -18.57
CA PRO A 141 3.95 9.97 -19.39
C PRO A 141 5.27 9.45 -18.79
N TYR A 142 5.37 9.48 -17.46
CA TYR A 142 6.56 9.08 -16.69
C TYR A 142 6.48 7.65 -16.13
N ALA A 143 5.43 6.89 -16.46
CA ALA A 143 5.27 5.53 -15.93
C ALA A 143 6.38 4.57 -16.38
N SER A 144 7.11 4.90 -17.45
CA SER A 144 8.19 4.10 -18.03
C SER A 144 9.61 4.65 -17.83
N ASP A 145 9.79 5.68 -16.99
CA ASP A 145 11.10 6.36 -16.86
C ASP A 145 12.26 5.43 -16.46
N PHE A 146 11.99 4.42 -15.65
CA PHE A 146 13.03 3.52 -15.11
C PHE A 146 12.92 2.07 -15.58
N SER A 147 11.78 1.67 -16.16
CA SER A 147 11.46 0.28 -16.50
C SER A 147 10.14 0.21 -17.30
N GLU A 148 9.63 -1.00 -17.56
CA GLU A 148 8.33 -1.19 -18.20
C GLU A 148 7.22 -0.35 -17.52
N PRO A 149 6.33 0.29 -18.30
CA PRO A 149 5.27 1.16 -17.77
C PRO A 149 4.49 0.49 -16.63
N ARG A 150 4.58 1.06 -15.42
CA ARG A 150 3.94 0.48 -14.23
C ARG A 150 3.23 1.52 -13.40
N LEU A 151 2.00 1.17 -13.00
CA LEU A 151 1.21 1.84 -11.98
C LEU A 151 1.10 0.90 -10.77
N SER A 152 1.03 1.45 -9.57
CA SER A 152 0.93 0.64 -8.35
C SER A 152 0.22 1.30 -7.18
N ARG A 153 -0.20 0.48 -6.21
CA ARG A 153 -0.77 0.91 -4.91
C ARG A 153 -1.83 2.02 -5.05
N PRO A 154 -2.90 1.77 -5.83
CA PRO A 154 -3.95 2.75 -6.03
C PRO A 154 -4.62 3.10 -4.70
N GLN A 155 -4.96 4.36 -4.49
CA GLN A 155 -5.70 4.84 -3.33
C GLN A 155 -6.66 5.93 -3.76
N LEU A 156 -7.91 5.82 -3.34
CA LEU A 156 -8.95 6.75 -3.73
C LEU A 156 -9.39 7.59 -2.55
N VAL A 157 -9.49 8.90 -2.77
CA VAL A 157 -10.06 9.84 -1.80
C VAL A 157 -11.08 10.74 -2.49
N MET A 158 -12.13 11.10 -1.76
CA MET A 158 -13.04 12.19 -2.12
C MET A 158 -12.53 13.46 -1.45
N TRP A 159 -12.09 14.44 -2.23
CA TRP A 159 -11.56 15.71 -1.74
C TRP A 159 -12.07 16.87 -2.58
N GLU A 160 -12.59 17.90 -1.92
CA GLU A 160 -13.11 19.11 -2.58
C GLU A 160 -14.11 18.82 -3.72
N GLY A 161 -14.95 17.79 -3.55
CA GLY A 161 -15.96 17.40 -4.52
C GLY A 161 -15.45 16.60 -5.71
N LYS A 162 -14.17 16.21 -5.72
CA LYS A 162 -13.57 15.36 -6.75
C LYS A 162 -13.05 14.05 -6.20
N TYR A 163 -13.03 13.05 -7.07
CA TYR A 163 -12.34 11.79 -6.82
C TYR A 163 -10.88 11.93 -7.24
N ARG A 164 -9.97 11.85 -6.27
CA ARG A 164 -8.52 11.85 -6.50
C ARG A 164 -7.97 10.45 -6.28
N LEU A 165 -7.52 9.83 -7.36
CA LEU A 165 -6.87 8.53 -7.39
C LEU A 165 -5.36 8.72 -7.28
N TYR A 166 -4.80 8.54 -6.09
CA TYR A 166 -3.35 8.47 -5.89
C TYR A 166 -2.82 7.12 -6.34
N PHE A 167 -1.62 7.11 -6.90
CA PHE A 167 -0.95 5.88 -7.33
C PHE A 167 0.56 6.07 -7.40
N GLY A 168 1.29 4.98 -7.20
CA GLY A 168 2.69 4.88 -7.54
C GLY A 168 2.89 4.74 -9.06
N ALA A 169 3.89 5.41 -9.63
CA ALA A 169 4.24 5.30 -11.04
C ALA A 169 5.73 5.02 -11.23
N SER A 170 6.05 4.23 -12.27
CA SER A 170 7.39 3.73 -12.56
C SER A 170 7.98 2.86 -11.43
N HIS A 171 8.92 1.99 -11.78
CA HIS A 171 9.58 1.15 -10.79
C HIS A 171 11.07 1.00 -11.07
N ARG A 172 11.83 0.77 -10.00
CA ARG A 172 13.25 0.42 -10.07
C ARG A 172 13.46 -0.90 -9.35
N VAL A 173 14.47 -1.64 -9.79
CA VAL A 173 14.97 -2.84 -9.12
C VAL A 173 16.22 -2.44 -8.34
N LEU A 174 16.22 -2.63 -7.02
CA LEU A 174 17.39 -2.36 -6.19
C LEU A 174 18.55 -3.28 -6.59
N TYR A 175 19.76 -2.73 -6.63
CA TYR A 175 20.91 -3.42 -7.21
C TYR A 175 21.38 -4.60 -6.35
N ASP A 176 21.31 -4.45 -5.03
CA ASP A 176 21.80 -5.37 -4.01
C ASP A 176 20.82 -6.52 -3.73
N THR A 177 19.52 -6.24 -3.68
CA THR A 177 18.50 -7.21 -3.25
C THR A 177 17.54 -7.65 -4.33
N LYS A 178 17.53 -6.97 -5.47
CA LYS A 178 16.54 -7.12 -6.55
C LYS A 178 15.10 -6.81 -6.12
N GLN A 179 14.92 -6.12 -4.98
CA GLN A 179 13.61 -5.62 -4.55
C GLN A 179 13.06 -4.65 -5.61
N LYS A 180 11.78 -4.82 -5.98
CA LYS A 180 11.08 -3.88 -6.85
C LYS A 180 10.47 -2.78 -5.99
N CYS A 181 10.74 -1.53 -6.37
CA CYS A 181 10.29 -0.36 -5.61
C CYS A 181 9.70 0.70 -6.54
N THR A 182 8.61 1.33 -6.12
CA THR A 182 7.99 2.47 -6.79
C THR A 182 8.92 3.68 -6.75
N GLN A 183 9.00 4.42 -7.85
CA GLN A 183 9.87 5.60 -7.97
C GLN A 183 9.13 6.92 -7.80
N TYR A 184 7.87 6.99 -8.21
CA TYR A 184 7.06 8.20 -8.14
C TYR A 184 5.74 7.97 -7.42
N LEU A 185 5.25 9.01 -6.74
CA LEU A 185 3.85 9.15 -6.36
C LEU A 185 3.23 10.14 -7.33
N SER A 186 1.99 9.88 -7.73
CA SER A 186 1.18 10.82 -8.49
C SER A 186 -0.30 10.65 -8.15
N PHE A 187 -1.14 11.46 -8.77
CA PHE A 187 -2.58 11.24 -8.78
C PHE A 187 -3.21 11.56 -10.13
N ALA A 188 -4.45 11.10 -10.28
CA ALA A 188 -5.36 11.48 -11.33
C ALA A 188 -6.69 11.92 -10.73
N GLU A 189 -7.40 12.85 -11.37
CA GLU A 189 -8.69 13.36 -10.88
C GLU A 189 -9.84 13.00 -11.82
N SER A 190 -11.02 12.84 -11.24
CA SER A 190 -12.29 12.63 -11.95
C SER A 190 -13.44 13.26 -11.15
N ASP A 191 -14.49 13.69 -11.85
CA ASP A 191 -15.74 14.15 -11.22
C ASP A 191 -16.64 12.98 -10.80
N THR A 192 -16.38 11.76 -11.28
CA THR A 192 -17.10 10.54 -10.89
C THR A 192 -16.15 9.45 -10.41
N ILE A 193 -16.63 8.58 -9.51
CA ILE A 193 -15.82 7.49 -8.96
C ILE A 193 -15.27 6.55 -10.04
N GLU A 194 -15.99 6.42 -11.14
CA GLU A 194 -15.67 5.49 -12.22
C GLU A 194 -14.82 6.10 -13.34
N GLY A 195 -14.39 7.35 -13.20
CA GLY A 195 -13.61 8.07 -14.20
C GLY A 195 -14.46 8.87 -15.21
N PRO A 196 -13.85 9.35 -16.31
CA PRO A 196 -12.44 9.15 -16.67
C PRO A 196 -11.49 9.89 -15.72
N TYR A 197 -10.37 9.25 -15.37
CA TYR A 197 -9.32 9.85 -14.54
C TYR A 197 -8.27 10.53 -15.41
N VAL A 198 -7.97 11.80 -15.11
CA VAL A 198 -6.94 12.58 -15.81
C VAL A 198 -5.68 12.69 -14.95
N PRO A 199 -4.56 12.06 -15.33
CA PRO A 199 -3.34 12.07 -14.54
C PRO A 199 -2.55 13.38 -14.67
N LEU A 200 -1.77 13.69 -13.65
CA LEU A 200 -0.76 14.75 -13.72
C LEU A 200 0.27 14.45 -14.82
N GLN A 201 0.74 15.49 -15.49
CA GLN A 201 1.76 15.40 -16.55
C GLN A 201 3.19 15.22 -15.99
N LYS A 202 3.38 15.42 -14.69
CA LYS A 202 4.63 15.19 -13.97
C LYS A 202 4.32 14.46 -12.66
N PRO A 203 5.27 13.66 -12.13
CA PRO A 203 5.07 13.02 -10.84
C PRO A 203 4.90 14.07 -9.74
N LEU A 204 4.10 13.73 -8.73
CA LEU A 204 3.87 14.55 -7.54
C LEU A 204 5.09 14.54 -6.62
N MET A 205 5.60 13.34 -6.34
CA MET A 205 6.82 13.14 -5.55
C MET A 205 7.74 12.16 -6.29
N ALA A 206 9.03 12.40 -6.14
CA ALA A 206 10.10 11.54 -6.64
C ALA A 206 11.15 11.36 -5.54
N THR A 207 12.12 10.48 -5.78
CA THR A 207 13.29 10.35 -4.90
C THR A 207 14.16 11.60 -4.96
N ASP A 208 14.85 11.86 -3.84
CA ASP A 208 15.87 12.89 -3.75
C ASP A 208 17.21 12.22 -3.40
N PRO A 209 18.22 12.27 -4.30
CA PRO A 209 19.54 11.67 -4.06
C PRO A 209 20.22 12.15 -2.77
N ASP A 210 19.91 13.36 -2.30
CA ASP A 210 20.48 13.95 -1.09
C ASP A 210 19.64 13.66 0.16
N SER A 211 18.46 13.04 0.01
CA SER A 211 17.61 12.64 1.13
C SER A 211 18.28 11.57 1.99
N GLU A 212 18.26 11.77 3.31
CA GLU A 212 18.72 10.78 4.29
C GLU A 212 17.93 9.47 4.19
N TYR A 213 16.61 9.56 3.98
CA TYR A 213 15.68 8.43 4.09
C TYR A 213 15.02 8.02 2.77
N CYS A 214 15.21 8.76 1.67
CA CYS A 214 14.50 8.53 0.41
C CYS A 214 15.38 8.73 -0.85
N ASN A 215 16.60 8.20 -0.83
CA ASN A 215 17.55 8.33 -1.95
C ASN A 215 17.57 7.18 -2.97
N LEU A 216 16.97 6.01 -2.68
CA LEU A 216 16.94 4.88 -3.63
C LEU A 216 15.59 4.70 -4.32
N ALA A 217 14.50 4.78 -3.56
CA ALA A 217 13.14 4.66 -4.08
C ALA A 217 12.13 5.32 -3.14
N LEU A 218 11.06 5.88 -3.72
CA LEU A 218 9.98 6.49 -2.94
C LEU A 218 9.22 5.45 -2.12
N GLY A 219 9.09 4.24 -2.66
CA GLY A 219 8.35 3.14 -2.04
C GLY A 219 6.85 3.40 -2.02
N SER A 220 6.16 2.87 -1.01
CA SER A 220 4.73 3.09 -0.82
C SER A 220 4.47 4.38 -0.05
N VAL A 221 3.32 5.02 -0.32
CA VAL A 221 2.85 6.20 0.41
C VAL A 221 1.37 6.01 0.68
N LYS A 222 0.99 5.70 1.92
CA LYS A 222 -0.41 5.64 2.35
C LYS A 222 -0.94 7.04 2.57
N ILE A 223 -1.96 7.45 1.83
CA ILE A 223 -2.63 8.76 1.95
C ILE A 223 -3.79 8.65 2.94
N ILE A 224 -3.86 9.58 3.88
CA ILE A 224 -4.86 9.63 4.95
C ILE A 224 -5.49 11.04 4.94
N PRO A 225 -6.76 11.17 4.52
CA PRO A 225 -7.48 12.43 4.63
C PRO A 225 -7.61 12.87 6.09
N CYS A 226 -7.31 14.13 6.33
CA CYS A 226 -7.34 14.79 7.63
C CYS A 226 -8.20 16.05 7.56
N ALA A 227 -8.58 16.58 8.73
CA ALA A 227 -9.37 17.82 8.81
C ALA A 227 -8.64 19.03 8.18
N GLN A 228 -7.30 19.04 8.23
CA GLN A 228 -6.45 20.12 7.70
C GLN A 228 -5.89 19.86 6.29
N GLY A 229 -6.16 18.70 5.69
CA GLY A 229 -5.53 18.28 4.44
C GLY A 229 -5.29 16.78 4.41
N PHE A 230 -4.04 16.37 4.21
CA PHE A 230 -3.62 14.99 4.08
C PHE A 230 -2.43 14.71 4.98
N ALA A 231 -2.52 13.65 5.77
CA ALA A 231 -1.32 12.98 6.26
C ALA A 231 -0.92 11.89 5.27
N ALA A 232 0.35 11.49 5.31
CA ALA A 232 0.79 10.29 4.63
C ALA A 232 1.81 9.50 5.44
N ILE A 233 1.77 8.17 5.32
CA ILE A 233 2.79 7.29 5.84
C ILE A 233 3.57 6.72 4.66
N GLN A 234 4.84 7.07 4.55
CA GLN A 234 5.72 6.62 3.48
C GLN A 234 6.65 5.50 3.98
N CYS A 235 6.82 4.46 3.17
CA CYS A 235 7.84 3.43 3.38
C CYS A 235 8.95 3.56 2.32
N PRO A 236 9.89 4.52 2.46
CA PRO A 236 10.90 4.77 1.44
C PRO A 236 12.05 3.78 1.52
N PHE A 237 12.89 3.80 0.47
CA PHE A 237 14.14 3.05 0.43
C PHE A 237 15.33 4.01 0.35
N PHE A 238 16.35 3.73 1.14
CA PHE A 238 17.59 4.50 1.19
C PHE A 238 18.81 3.59 1.32
N TYR A 239 19.98 4.12 0.97
CA TYR A 239 21.24 3.43 1.19
C TYR A 239 21.80 3.77 2.57
N ASP A 240 21.90 2.75 3.43
CA ASP A 240 22.56 2.87 4.72
C ASP A 240 24.08 2.79 4.52
N LYS A 241 24.78 3.89 4.79
CA LYS A 241 26.24 4.00 4.61
C LYS A 241 27.01 3.20 5.66
N GLU A 242 26.47 3.05 6.87
CA GLU A 242 27.12 2.33 7.97
C GLU A 242 27.06 0.82 7.71
N GLU A 243 25.88 0.32 7.36
CA GLU A 243 25.65 -1.09 7.09
C GLU A 243 25.93 -1.49 5.62
N LYS A 244 26.23 -0.52 4.76
CA LYS A 244 26.56 -0.69 3.33
C LYS A 244 25.51 -1.46 2.53
N ARG A 245 24.24 -1.33 2.89
CA ARG A 245 23.10 -2.01 2.24
C ARG A 245 21.90 -1.09 2.14
N SER A 246 21.00 -1.39 1.20
CA SER A 246 19.72 -0.69 1.17
C SER A 246 18.85 -1.06 2.36
N ARG A 247 18.08 -0.08 2.83
CA ARG A 247 17.15 -0.17 3.95
C ARG A 247 15.86 0.58 3.65
N SER A 248 14.89 0.38 4.53
CA SER A 248 13.63 1.11 4.55
C SER A 248 13.22 1.38 6.00
N LEU A 249 12.31 2.33 6.17
CA LEU A 249 11.72 2.74 7.44
C LEU A 249 10.30 3.23 7.18
N MET A 250 9.61 3.78 8.18
CA MET A 250 8.36 4.53 7.97
C MET A 250 8.50 6.01 8.35
N LEU A 251 8.09 6.90 7.45
CA LEU A 251 8.01 8.34 7.67
C LEU A 251 6.57 8.79 7.78
N LEU A 252 6.32 9.74 8.67
CA LEU A 252 5.12 10.56 8.66
C LEU A 252 5.37 11.83 7.86
N LEU A 253 4.46 12.10 6.93
CA LEU A 253 4.38 13.30 6.11
C LEU A 253 3.04 14.00 6.34
N THR A 254 2.98 15.31 6.10
CA THR A 254 1.70 16.04 5.99
C THR A 254 1.69 16.97 4.79
N SER A 255 0.50 17.31 4.33
CA SER A 255 0.26 18.21 3.21
C SER A 255 -1.10 18.87 3.38
N GLU A 256 -1.20 20.19 3.26
CA GLU A 256 -2.49 20.89 3.33
C GLU A 256 -3.31 20.70 2.03
N ASP A 257 -2.65 20.53 0.89
CA ASP A 257 -3.27 20.47 -0.44
C ASP A 257 -3.27 19.07 -1.09
N GLY A 258 -2.51 18.14 -0.50
CA GLY A 258 -2.29 16.80 -1.05
C GLY A 258 -1.34 16.80 -2.25
N ILE A 259 -0.56 17.87 -2.42
CA ILE A 259 0.41 18.07 -3.49
C ILE A 259 1.81 18.19 -2.90
N LYS A 260 1.99 19.09 -1.93
CA LYS A 260 3.29 19.31 -1.27
C LYS A 260 3.31 18.59 0.07
N PHE A 261 4.05 17.50 0.14
CA PHE A 261 4.24 16.73 1.37
C PHE A 261 5.54 17.12 2.08
N GLU A 262 5.43 17.41 3.36
CA GLU A 262 6.55 17.73 4.25
C GLU A 262 6.82 16.57 5.21
N GLN A 263 8.08 16.17 5.34
CA GLN A 263 8.50 15.18 6.34
C GLN A 263 8.39 15.75 7.75
N LYS A 264 7.68 15.03 8.64
CA LYS A 264 7.55 15.41 10.05
C LYS A 264 8.47 14.59 10.95
N ARG A 265 8.43 13.26 10.84
CA ARG A 265 9.23 12.36 11.70
C ARG A 265 9.31 10.94 11.15
N VAL A 266 10.31 10.20 11.64
CA VAL A 266 10.33 8.73 11.54
C VAL A 266 9.34 8.17 12.57
N ILE A 267 8.43 7.29 12.13
CA ILE A 267 7.49 6.59 13.03
C ILE A 267 7.91 5.15 13.32
N MET A 268 8.66 4.53 12.42
CA MET A 268 9.28 3.23 12.61
C MET A 268 10.69 3.27 12.01
N PRO A 269 11.76 3.17 12.80
CA PRO A 269 13.12 3.15 12.28
C PRO A 269 13.43 1.82 11.55
N PRO A 270 14.55 1.74 10.80
CA PRO A 270 14.98 0.50 10.18
C PRO A 270 15.12 -0.62 11.22
N VAL A 271 14.47 -1.74 10.97
CA VAL A 271 14.58 -2.93 11.83
C VAL A 271 15.95 -3.57 11.62
N LYS A 272 16.62 -3.94 12.72
CA LYS A 272 17.99 -4.50 12.68
C LYS A 272 18.01 -6.03 12.52
N SER A 273 17.03 -6.73 13.07
CA SER A 273 16.96 -8.20 13.14
C SER A 273 15.52 -8.73 13.10
N GLY A 274 15.33 -10.02 12.86
CA GLY A 274 14.01 -10.66 12.81
C GLY A 274 13.30 -10.55 11.46
N TRP A 275 12.00 -10.88 11.48
CA TRP A 275 11.16 -11.07 10.30
C TRP A 275 10.95 -9.80 9.44
N ALA A 276 11.15 -8.61 10.01
CA ALA A 276 11.01 -7.32 9.33
C ALA A 276 12.36 -6.63 9.03
N SER A 277 13.48 -7.34 9.22
CA SER A 277 14.85 -6.76 9.18
C SER A 277 15.36 -6.34 7.81
N ARG A 278 14.71 -6.75 6.72
CA ARG A 278 15.17 -6.43 5.37
C ARG A 278 14.46 -5.17 4.87
N TYR A 279 13.13 -5.22 4.69
CA TYR A 279 12.36 -4.05 4.30
C TYR A 279 10.97 -3.99 4.94
N ILE A 280 10.52 -2.77 5.22
CA ILE A 280 9.14 -2.36 5.44
C ILE A 280 8.66 -1.80 4.08
N THR A 281 7.65 -2.41 3.49
CA THR A 281 7.33 -2.22 2.07
C THR A 281 6.04 -1.43 1.86
N SER A 282 5.06 -1.60 2.75
CA SER A 282 3.78 -0.90 2.67
C SER A 282 3.03 -0.87 3.99
N CYS A 283 2.03 0.00 4.07
CA CYS A 283 1.13 0.03 5.20
C CYS A 283 -0.27 0.51 4.82
N ASP A 284 -1.20 0.22 5.72
CA ASP A 284 -2.52 0.83 5.81
C ASP A 284 -2.79 1.20 7.26
N ALA A 285 -3.28 2.42 7.48
CA ALA A 285 -3.46 2.98 8.79
C ALA A 285 -4.87 3.52 8.97
N ILE A 286 -5.48 3.15 10.09
CA ILE A 286 -6.81 3.58 10.47
C ILE A 286 -6.79 4.18 11.87
N TYR A 287 -7.64 5.17 12.11
CA TYR A 287 -7.79 5.81 13.40
C TYR A 287 -9.06 5.33 14.10
N ARG A 288 -8.91 4.78 15.30
CA ARG A 288 -10.04 4.41 16.15
C ARG A 288 -10.29 5.52 17.16
N ALA A 289 -11.31 6.34 16.87
CA ALA A 289 -11.63 7.50 17.68
C ALA A 289 -12.05 7.15 19.11
N GLU A 290 -12.72 6.02 19.31
CA GLU A 290 -13.14 5.53 20.64
C GLU A 290 -11.93 5.19 21.54
N GLU A 291 -10.84 4.71 20.94
CA GLU A 291 -9.62 4.31 21.63
C GLU A 291 -8.53 5.37 21.59
N LYS A 292 -8.73 6.45 20.82
CA LYS A 292 -7.72 7.48 20.53
C LYS A 292 -6.40 6.88 20.06
N ALA A 293 -6.50 5.83 19.24
CA ALA A 293 -5.37 5.03 18.81
C ALA A 293 -5.38 4.83 17.30
N TRP A 294 -4.19 4.85 16.72
CA TRP A 294 -3.94 4.45 15.34
C TRP A 294 -3.54 2.98 15.27
N TYR A 295 -4.09 2.29 14.29
CA TYR A 295 -3.75 0.92 13.94
C TYR A 295 -3.12 0.97 12.55
N CYS A 296 -1.80 0.75 12.47
CA CYS A 296 -1.06 0.75 11.22
C CYS A 296 -0.59 -0.68 10.90
N TYR A 297 -1.32 -1.33 10.02
CA TYR A 297 -0.99 -2.64 9.47
C TYR A 297 0.07 -2.45 8.40
N PHE A 298 1.14 -3.24 8.43
CA PHE A 298 2.24 -3.06 7.49
C PHE A 298 2.77 -4.38 6.97
N SER A 299 3.22 -4.39 5.71
CA SER A 299 3.99 -5.50 5.19
C SER A 299 5.47 -5.24 5.37
N ALA A 300 6.19 -6.27 5.80
CA ALA A 300 7.64 -6.26 5.88
C ALA A 300 8.20 -7.64 5.52
N ASN A 301 9.45 -7.64 5.05
CA ASN A 301 10.20 -8.84 4.77
C ASN A 301 11.53 -8.86 5.50
N GLY A 302 12.05 -10.06 5.69
CA GLY A 302 13.22 -10.35 6.49
C GLY A 302 13.54 -11.84 6.43
N ILE A 303 14.50 -12.26 7.24
CA ILE A 303 14.91 -13.67 7.31
C ILE A 303 13.77 -14.47 7.95
N ASP A 304 13.38 -15.55 7.28
CA ASP A 304 12.49 -16.55 7.85
C ASP A 304 13.32 -17.44 8.80
N GLU A 305 13.17 -17.20 10.10
CA GLU A 305 13.91 -17.92 11.15
C GLU A 305 13.41 -19.37 11.32
N ASP A 306 12.23 -19.72 10.78
CA ASP A 306 11.67 -21.06 10.87
C ASP A 306 12.34 -22.05 9.88
N LEU A 307 13.11 -21.53 8.91
CA LEU A 307 13.73 -22.32 7.87
C LEU A 307 15.24 -22.45 8.08
N LYS A 308 15.77 -23.68 7.89
CA LYS A 308 17.21 -23.98 8.01
C LYS A 308 18.10 -23.35 6.93
N PHE A 309 17.51 -22.67 5.95
CA PHE A 309 18.20 -21.99 4.86
C PHE A 309 17.69 -20.55 4.75
N ILE A 310 18.53 -19.64 4.22
CA ILE A 310 18.16 -18.23 4.06
C ILE A 310 16.99 -18.14 3.08
N HIS A 311 15.80 -17.94 3.63
CA HIS A 311 14.58 -17.66 2.92
C HIS A 311 14.07 -16.30 3.37
N PHE A 312 13.62 -15.48 2.42
CA PHE A 312 12.99 -14.21 2.74
C PHE A 312 11.50 -14.33 2.58
N ARG A 313 10.78 -14.03 3.66
CA ARG A 313 9.32 -14.08 3.68
C ARG A 313 8.78 -12.70 3.96
N GLU A 314 7.78 -12.30 3.18
CA GLU A 314 7.01 -11.09 3.45
C GLU A 314 5.78 -11.46 4.27
N SER A 315 5.53 -10.70 5.33
CA SER A 315 4.45 -10.93 6.29
C SER A 315 3.89 -9.62 6.79
N LEU A 316 2.78 -9.68 7.52
CA LEU A 316 2.11 -8.49 8.05
C LEU A 316 2.39 -8.30 9.53
N GLY A 317 2.70 -7.07 9.91
CA GLY A 317 2.82 -6.61 11.30
C GLY A 317 1.80 -5.53 11.62
N LEU A 318 1.81 -5.10 12.87
CA LEU A 318 0.93 -4.04 13.37
C LEU A 318 1.72 -3.08 14.27
N LEU A 319 1.65 -1.79 13.95
CA LEU A 319 2.05 -0.71 14.85
C LEU A 319 0.80 -0.09 15.47
N ILE A 320 0.87 0.20 16.78
CA ILE A 320 -0.16 0.96 17.49
C ILE A 320 0.40 2.34 17.82
N GLY A 321 -0.35 3.39 17.47
CA GLY A 321 -0.03 4.78 17.76
C GLY A 321 -1.01 5.38 18.76
N ASN A 322 -0.63 5.48 20.03
CA ASN A 322 -1.49 6.05 21.07
C ASN A 322 -1.24 7.55 21.24
N GLN A 323 -2.32 8.32 21.33
CA GLN A 323 -2.24 9.69 21.85
C GLN A 323 -1.97 9.66 23.34
N ARG A 324 -1.12 10.59 23.80
CA ARG A 324 -0.88 10.79 25.24
C ARG A 324 -2.03 11.53 25.91
#